data_AF-A0A522YI97-F1
#
_entry.id   AF-A0A522YI97-F1
#
_cell.length_a   1.000
_cell.length_b   1.000
_cell.length_c   1.000
_cell.angle_alpha   90.00
_cell.angle_beta   90.00
_cell.angle_gamma   90.00
#
_symmetry.space_group_name_H-M   'P 1'
#
loop_
_entity.id
_entity.type
_entity.pdbx_description
1 polymer ?
#
loop_
_entity_poly.entity_id
_entity_poly.type
_entity_poly.pdbx_seq_one_letter_code
_entity_poly.pdbx_strand_id
1 'polypeptide(L)'
;YKVKITDTRKTIPGLRDLQKYAVRIGDGYNHRMGLDEMILIKDNHIKVTSGYTKLPSVPKGFKIEIEVQNLEEFNHALKFKPDFIMLDNMGLEDIKEAVKIKNNTVFNSHHPPTKLEVSGGVNLDNVRKIAATGIDIISIGALTHSVKSVDMSLEIK
;
A
#
# COMPACT_ATOMS: atom_id res chain seq x y z
N TYR A 1 6.16 -15.45 5.86
CA TYR A 1 5.40 -14.92 4.71
C TYR A 1 6.36 -14.08 3.86
N LYS A 2 6.17 -13.97 2.55
CA LYS A 2 7.03 -13.12 1.68
C LYS A 2 6.61 -11.65 1.66
N VAL A 3 5.52 -11.32 2.35
CA VAL A 3 4.93 -9.98 2.43
C VAL A 3 5.92 -8.96 2.98
N LYS A 4 5.85 -7.73 2.48
CA LYS A 4 6.61 -6.60 3.02
C LYS A 4 5.70 -5.72 3.87
N ILE A 5 6.21 -5.30 5.03
CA ILE A 5 5.56 -4.28 5.85
C ILE A 5 6.07 -2.92 5.39
N THR A 6 5.17 -2.01 5.07
CA THR A 6 5.49 -0.67 4.61
C THR A 6 4.92 0.40 5.52
N ASP A 7 5.61 1.54 5.59
CA ASP A 7 5.08 2.77 6.17
C ASP A 7 4.11 3.48 5.22
N THR A 8 3.68 4.69 5.60
CA THR A 8 2.83 5.54 4.78
C THR A 8 3.35 6.99 4.80
N ARG A 9 2.58 7.90 4.23
CA ARG A 9 2.79 9.35 4.39
C ARG A 9 2.07 9.97 5.59
N LYS A 10 1.43 9.16 6.44
CA LYS A 10 0.82 9.59 7.70
C LYS A 10 1.93 9.78 8.75
N THR A 11 2.78 10.77 8.51
CA THR A 11 3.96 11.09 9.31
C THR A 11 3.76 12.38 10.09
N ILE A 12 4.46 12.54 11.20
CA ILE A 12 4.51 13.80 11.94
C ILE A 12 5.12 14.89 11.03
N PRO A 13 4.50 16.07 10.90
CA PRO A 13 5.05 17.16 10.10
C PRO A 13 6.49 17.50 10.50
N GLY A 14 7.38 17.63 9.51
CA GLY A 14 8.80 17.91 9.73
C GLY A 14 9.68 16.70 10.11
N LEU A 15 9.09 15.56 10.47
CA LEU A 15 9.84 14.37 10.91
C LEU A 15 9.79 13.20 9.93
N ARG A 16 9.27 13.39 8.71
CA ARG A 16 9.05 12.30 7.75
C ARG A 16 10.31 11.47 7.53
N ASP A 17 11.44 12.10 7.23
CA ASP A 17 12.67 11.38 6.92
C ASP A 17 13.16 10.55 8.10
N LEU A 18 13.09 11.10 9.32
CA LEU A 18 13.44 10.41 10.55
C LEU A 18 12.50 9.23 10.83
N GLN A 19 11.19 9.41 10.62
CA GLN A 19 10.20 8.34 10.84
C GLN A 19 10.34 7.22 9.81
N LYS A 20 10.53 7.56 8.53
CA LYS A 20 10.82 6.60 7.45
C LYS A 20 12.12 5.85 7.72
N TYR A 21 13.16 6.55 8.18
CA TYR A 21 14.40 5.92 8.61
C TYR A 21 14.18 4.94 9.76
N ALA A 22 13.44 5.34 10.81
CA ALA A 22 13.12 4.48 11.94
C ALA A 22 12.38 3.19 11.52
N VAL A 23 11.45 3.30 10.55
CA VAL A 23 10.77 2.12 9.98
C VAL A 23 11.76 1.18 9.29
N ARG A 24 12.72 1.71 8.51
CA ARG A 24 13.79 0.88 7.91
C ARG A 24 14.66 0.19 8.95
N ILE A 25 14.98 0.88 10.04
CA ILE A 25 15.75 0.30 11.16
C ILE A 25 14.96 -0.82 11.85
N GLY A 26 13.63 -0.72 11.90
CA GLY A 26 12.73 -1.78 12.35
C GLY A 26 12.45 -2.89 11.33
N ASP A 27 13.26 -3.03 10.28
CA ASP A 27 13.12 -4.00 9.17
C ASP A 27 11.86 -3.82 8.30
N GLY A 28 11.22 -2.65 8.40
CA GLY A 28 10.18 -2.22 7.49
C GLY A 28 10.74 -1.69 6.16
N TYR A 29 9.84 -1.41 5.23
CA TYR A 29 10.14 -0.82 3.94
C TYR A 29 9.46 0.54 3.80
N ASN A 30 10.10 1.44 3.08
CA ASN A 30 9.48 2.73 2.79
C ASN A 30 8.53 2.56 1.60
N HIS A 31 7.27 2.95 1.79
CA HIS A 31 6.43 3.39 0.67
C HIS A 31 6.92 4.76 0.19
N ARG A 32 6.24 5.39 -0.75
CA ARG A 32 6.64 6.69 -1.30
C ARG A 32 6.88 7.76 -0.23
N MET A 33 7.91 8.56 -0.45
CA MET A 33 8.29 9.70 0.39
C MET A 33 7.35 10.89 0.16
N GLY A 34 6.98 11.13 -1.10
CA GLY A 34 6.28 12.35 -1.52
C GLY A 34 5.09 12.12 -2.44
N LEU A 35 4.60 13.19 -3.05
CA LEU A 35 3.60 13.16 -4.14
C LEU A 35 4.27 13.01 -5.52
N ASP A 36 5.56 13.31 -5.57
CA ASP A 36 6.44 13.44 -6.73
C ASP A 36 7.17 12.14 -7.09
N GLU A 37 7.07 11.09 -6.27
CA GLU A 37 7.80 9.83 -6.48
C GLU A 37 6.98 8.78 -7.26
N MET A 38 5.67 8.73 -7.00
CA MET A 38 4.75 7.81 -7.69
C MET A 38 3.32 8.34 -7.67
N ILE A 39 2.57 7.91 -8.67
CA ILE A 39 1.17 8.30 -8.84
C ILE A 39 0.31 7.33 -8.02
N LEU A 40 -0.49 7.87 -7.11
CA LEU A 40 -1.50 7.11 -6.36
C LEU A 40 -2.88 7.66 -6.72
N ILE A 41 -3.62 6.89 -7.50
CA ILE A 41 -4.98 7.18 -7.90
C ILE A 41 -5.89 6.68 -6.78
N LYS A 42 -6.68 7.60 -6.21
CA LYS A 42 -7.65 7.36 -5.13
C LYS A 42 -9.08 7.55 -5.61
N ASP A 43 -10.03 7.18 -4.76
CA ASP A 43 -11.47 7.41 -4.94
C ASP A 43 -11.80 8.84 -5.43
N ASN A 44 -11.19 9.88 -4.85
CA ASN A 44 -11.42 11.26 -5.25
C ASN A 44 -11.00 11.54 -6.71
N HIS A 45 -9.93 10.91 -7.19
CA HIS A 45 -9.49 11.04 -8.59
C HIS A 45 -10.44 10.29 -9.53
N ILE A 46 -10.91 9.12 -9.13
CA ILE A 46 -11.88 8.33 -9.88
C ILE A 46 -13.23 9.09 -9.98
N LYS A 47 -13.68 9.71 -8.89
CA LYS A 47 -14.92 10.50 -8.83
C LYS A 47 -14.94 11.73 -9.74
N VAL A 48 -13.79 12.40 -9.91
CA VAL A 48 -13.68 13.59 -10.78
C VAL A 48 -13.32 13.24 -12.23
N THR A 49 -13.05 11.97 -12.52
CA THR A 49 -12.82 11.45 -13.87
C THR A 49 -14.02 10.63 -14.32
N SER A 50 -13.95 10.00 -15.50
CA SER A 50 -15.01 9.15 -16.05
C SER A 50 -15.13 7.79 -15.34
N GLY A 51 -14.83 7.73 -14.04
CA GLY A 51 -14.71 6.50 -13.27
C GLY A 51 -13.58 5.60 -13.78
N TYR A 52 -13.74 4.29 -13.61
CA TYR A 52 -12.79 3.29 -14.11
C TYR A 52 -12.92 2.98 -15.61
N THR A 53 -13.61 3.82 -16.40
CA THR A 53 -13.67 3.63 -17.86
C THR A 53 -12.36 4.03 -18.54
N LYS A 54 -11.66 5.02 -17.98
CA LYS A 54 -10.38 5.53 -18.48
C LYS A 54 -9.55 6.04 -17.33
N LEU A 55 -8.33 5.52 -17.17
CA LEU A 55 -7.39 6.11 -16.22
C LEU A 55 -6.99 7.53 -16.68
N PRO A 56 -6.74 8.45 -15.72
CA PRO A 56 -6.16 9.74 -16.03
C PRO A 56 -4.85 9.56 -16.81
N SER A 57 -4.55 10.50 -17.72
CA SER A 57 -3.29 10.49 -18.46
C SER A 57 -2.13 10.62 -17.46
N VAL A 58 -1.29 9.60 -17.42
CA VAL A 58 -0.17 9.47 -16.48
C VAL A 58 1.15 9.66 -17.24
N PRO A 59 2.05 10.53 -16.75
CA PRO A 59 3.36 10.71 -17.37
C PRO A 59 4.14 9.39 -17.41
N LYS A 60 4.86 9.15 -18.53
CA LYS A 60 5.72 7.97 -18.66
C LYS A 60 6.82 7.99 -17.59
N GLY A 61 7.17 6.81 -17.07
CA GLY A 61 8.28 6.63 -16.14
C GLY A 61 7.89 6.63 -14.65
N PHE A 62 6.66 7.00 -14.31
CA PHE A 62 6.14 6.88 -12.95
C PHE A 62 5.52 5.52 -12.72
N LYS A 63 5.72 4.98 -11.51
CA LYS A 63 4.91 3.86 -11.02
C LYS A 63 3.50 4.34 -10.69
N ILE A 64 2.53 3.49 -10.95
CA ILE A 64 1.11 3.78 -10.74
C ILE A 64 0.56 2.80 -9.73
N GLU A 65 -0.07 3.35 -8.69
CA GLU A 65 -0.87 2.63 -7.72
C GLU A 65 -2.32 3.09 -7.83
N ILE A 66 -3.26 2.13 -7.77
CA ILE A 66 -4.69 2.42 -7.78
C ILE A 66 -5.29 1.87 -6.48
N GLU A 67 -5.94 2.74 -5.72
CA GLU A 67 -6.69 2.39 -4.52
C GLU A 67 -8.11 1.96 -4.89
N VAL A 68 -8.55 0.84 -4.34
CA VAL A 68 -9.87 0.24 -4.55
C VAL A 68 -10.50 -0.14 -3.22
N GLN A 69 -11.82 -0.07 -3.14
CA GLN A 69 -12.57 -0.34 -1.90
C GLN A 69 -13.34 -1.67 -1.91
N ASN A 70 -13.46 -2.31 -3.07
CA ASN A 70 -14.20 -3.57 -3.23
C ASN A 70 -13.70 -4.38 -4.44
N LEU A 71 -14.17 -5.62 -4.57
CA LEU A 71 -13.77 -6.52 -5.66
C LEU A 71 -14.22 -6.06 -7.06
N GLU A 72 -15.31 -5.28 -7.16
CA GLU A 72 -15.75 -4.75 -8.46
C GLU A 72 -14.74 -3.72 -8.98
N GLU A 73 -14.37 -2.76 -8.13
CA GLU A 73 -13.33 -1.77 -8.42
C GLU A 73 -11.98 -2.43 -8.69
N PHE A 74 -11.62 -3.45 -7.91
CA PHE A 74 -10.42 -4.25 -8.13
C PHE A 74 -10.37 -4.85 -9.55
N ASN A 75 -11.47 -5.49 -9.98
CA ASN A 75 -11.56 -6.07 -11.33
C ASN A 75 -11.46 -5.01 -12.43
N HIS A 76 -11.96 -3.79 -12.18
CA HIS A 76 -11.76 -2.68 -13.11
C HIS A 76 -10.31 -2.19 -13.12
N ALA A 77 -9.71 -1.96 -11.95
CA ALA A 77 -8.33 -1.50 -11.82
C ALA A 77 -7.33 -2.47 -12.46
N LEU A 78 -7.53 -3.78 -12.29
CA LEU A 78 -6.64 -4.82 -12.79
C LEU A 78 -6.57 -4.87 -14.32
N LYS A 79 -7.64 -4.48 -15.04
CA LYS A 79 -7.64 -4.38 -16.51
C LYS A 79 -6.59 -3.41 -17.03
N PHE A 80 -6.28 -2.38 -16.25
CA PHE A 80 -5.26 -1.39 -16.58
C PHE A 80 -3.83 -1.86 -16.30
N LYS A 81 -3.65 -3.00 -15.62
CA LYS A 81 -2.35 -3.58 -15.27
C LYS A 81 -1.40 -2.56 -14.60
N PRO A 82 -1.82 -1.86 -13.53
CA PRO A 82 -0.95 -0.92 -12.81
C PRO A 82 0.21 -1.66 -12.12
N ASP A 83 1.23 -0.92 -11.67
CA ASP A 83 2.32 -1.51 -10.88
C ASP A 83 1.80 -2.06 -9.54
N PHE A 84 0.86 -1.35 -8.92
CA PHE A 84 0.27 -1.69 -7.63
C PHE A 84 -1.25 -1.48 -7.60
N ILE A 85 -1.94 -2.32 -6.83
CA ILE A 85 -3.33 -2.08 -6.42
C ILE A 85 -3.40 -2.13 -4.89
N MET A 86 -3.92 -1.07 -4.29
CA MET A 86 -4.14 -0.96 -2.85
C MET A 86 -5.60 -1.32 -2.52
N LEU A 87 -5.76 -2.36 -1.70
CA LEU A 87 -7.03 -2.81 -1.14
C LEU A 87 -7.29 -2.03 0.15
N ASP A 88 -8.13 -0.99 0.09
CA ASP A 88 -8.41 -0.12 1.24
C ASP A 88 -9.56 -0.66 2.09
N ASN A 89 -9.26 -0.98 3.35
CA ASN A 89 -10.20 -1.48 4.36
C ASN A 89 -11.04 -2.71 3.91
N MET A 90 -10.53 -3.51 2.98
CA MET A 90 -11.23 -4.71 2.49
C MET A 90 -11.17 -5.87 3.50
N GLY A 91 -12.23 -6.70 3.50
CA GLY A 91 -12.32 -7.87 4.37
C GLY A 91 -11.33 -8.97 3.99
N LEU A 92 -11.02 -9.87 4.95
CA LEU A 92 -10.04 -10.95 4.72
C LEU A 92 -10.40 -11.87 3.56
N GLU A 93 -11.69 -12.17 3.38
CA GLU A 93 -12.15 -13.01 2.26
C GLU A 93 -12.01 -12.30 0.91
N ASP A 94 -12.31 -11.00 0.85
CA ASP A 94 -12.11 -10.21 -0.37
C ASP A 94 -10.62 -10.09 -0.72
N ILE A 95 -9.75 -9.93 0.27
CA ILE A 95 -8.29 -9.92 0.07
C ILE A 95 -7.83 -11.24 -0.55
N LYS A 96 -8.31 -12.39 -0.04
CA LYS A 96 -7.96 -13.71 -0.60
C LYS A 96 -8.44 -13.85 -2.04
N GLU A 97 -9.67 -13.43 -2.33
CA GLU A 97 -10.21 -13.51 -3.69
C GLU A 97 -9.45 -12.57 -4.64
N ALA A 98 -9.09 -11.36 -4.21
CA ALA A 98 -8.26 -10.44 -4.99
C ALA A 98 -6.88 -11.05 -5.32
N VAL A 99 -6.22 -11.69 -4.34
CA VAL A 99 -4.94 -12.40 -4.56
C VAL A 99 -5.12 -13.53 -5.56
N LYS A 100 -6.19 -14.32 -5.45
CA LYS A 100 -6.50 -15.41 -6.37
C LYS A 100 -6.76 -14.91 -7.79
N ILE A 101 -7.54 -13.85 -7.97
CA ILE A 101 -7.80 -13.22 -9.27
C ILE A 101 -6.48 -12.72 -9.88
N LYS A 102 -5.66 -12.02 -9.11
CA LYS A 102 -4.35 -11.52 -9.55
C LYS A 102 -3.42 -12.65 -10.00
N ASN A 103 -3.37 -13.76 -9.26
CA ASN A 103 -2.52 -14.91 -9.61
C ASN A 103 -3.01 -15.65 -10.87
N ASN A 104 -4.30 -15.60 -11.17
CA ASN A 104 -4.88 -16.18 -12.38
C ASN A 104 -4.84 -15.23 -13.60
N THR A 105 -4.37 -13.99 -13.41
CA THR A 105 -4.31 -12.98 -14.48
C THR A 105 -3.03 -13.14 -15.30
N VAL A 106 -3.17 -13.17 -16.62
CA VAL A 106 -2.02 -13.25 -17.53
C VAL A 106 -1.39 -11.87 -17.71
N PHE A 107 -0.16 -11.74 -17.23
CA PHE A 107 0.71 -10.59 -17.50
C PHE A 107 1.62 -10.93 -18.68
N ASN A 108 1.81 -9.97 -19.59
CA ASN A 108 2.71 -10.16 -20.74
C ASN A 108 4.16 -10.04 -20.25
N SER A 109 5.11 -10.72 -20.91
CA SER A 109 6.53 -10.74 -20.53
C SER A 109 7.20 -9.36 -20.36
N HIS A 110 6.64 -8.31 -20.96
CA HIS A 110 7.14 -6.94 -20.91
C HIS A 110 6.59 -6.11 -19.74
N HIS A 111 5.61 -6.63 -18.99
CA HIS A 111 5.05 -5.97 -17.80
C HIS A 111 5.11 -6.92 -16.60
N PRO A 112 5.80 -6.55 -15.51
CA PRO A 112 5.81 -7.35 -14.30
C PRO A 112 4.38 -7.48 -13.75
N PRO A 113 4.06 -8.59 -13.05
CA PRO A 113 2.77 -8.75 -12.39
C PRO A 113 2.46 -7.59 -11.44
N THR A 114 1.23 -7.10 -11.49
CA THR A 114 0.69 -6.13 -10.52
C THR A 114 0.85 -6.67 -9.10
N LYS A 115 1.41 -5.84 -8.22
CA LYS A 115 1.53 -6.17 -6.79
C LYS A 115 0.29 -5.70 -6.05
N LEU A 116 -0.09 -6.47 -5.03
CA LEU A 116 -1.22 -6.11 -4.18
C LEU A 116 -0.75 -5.61 -2.83
N GLU A 117 -1.34 -4.51 -2.39
CA GLU A 117 -1.11 -3.86 -1.11
C GLU A 117 -2.39 -3.85 -0.30
N VAL A 118 -2.33 -4.17 1.00
CA VAL A 118 -3.44 -3.92 1.93
C VAL A 118 -3.13 -2.69 2.77
N SER A 119 -4.11 -1.80 2.88
CA SER A 119 -4.05 -0.61 3.73
C SER A 119 -5.36 -0.45 4.51
N GLY A 120 -5.26 0.11 5.71
CA GLY A 120 -6.43 0.39 6.56
C GLY A 120 -6.70 -0.69 7.60
N GLY A 121 -7.01 -0.27 8.83
CA GLY A 121 -7.38 -1.16 9.94
C GLY A 121 -6.32 -2.19 10.38
N VAL A 122 -5.08 -2.14 9.89
CA VAL A 122 -4.03 -3.13 10.22
C VAL A 122 -3.49 -2.92 11.63
N ASN A 123 -3.41 -4.00 12.40
CA ASN A 123 -2.86 -4.05 13.76
C ASN A 123 -2.20 -5.42 14.04
N LEU A 124 -1.63 -5.60 15.24
CA LEU A 124 -0.95 -6.84 15.60
C LEU A 124 -1.87 -8.08 15.61
N ASP A 125 -3.17 -7.91 15.86
CA ASP A 125 -4.13 -9.01 15.94
C ASP A 125 -4.50 -9.56 14.55
N ASN A 126 -4.44 -8.72 13.52
CA ASN A 126 -4.86 -9.09 12.16
C ASN A 126 -3.72 -9.19 11.13
N VAL A 127 -2.57 -8.54 11.35
CA VAL A 127 -1.47 -8.47 10.36
C VAL A 127 -1.01 -9.85 9.89
N ARG A 128 -0.96 -10.84 10.79
CA ARG A 128 -0.58 -12.21 10.45
C ARG A 128 -1.60 -12.90 9.54
N LYS A 129 -2.90 -12.67 9.79
CA LYS A 129 -4.00 -13.23 8.98
C LYS A 129 -3.96 -12.62 7.58
N ILE A 130 -3.74 -11.31 7.50
CA ILE A 130 -3.58 -10.60 6.23
C ILE A 130 -2.36 -11.14 5.47
N ALA A 131 -1.20 -11.29 6.13
CA ALA A 131 0.00 -11.86 5.53
C ALA A 131 -0.19 -13.29 4.99
N ALA A 132 -1.05 -14.08 5.63
CA ALA A 132 -1.35 -15.44 5.22
C ALA A 132 -2.19 -15.54 3.94
N THR A 133 -2.84 -14.44 3.50
CA THR A 133 -3.60 -14.41 2.24
C THR A 133 -2.72 -14.50 0.98
N GLY A 134 -1.41 -14.26 1.11
CA GLY A 134 -0.49 -14.17 -0.03
C GLY A 134 -0.38 -12.77 -0.62
N ILE A 135 -0.82 -11.74 0.11
CA ILE A 135 -0.60 -10.33 -0.24
C ILE A 135 0.89 -10.00 -0.36
N ASP A 136 1.25 -9.06 -1.24
CA ASP A 136 2.63 -8.67 -1.49
C ASP A 136 3.11 -7.62 -0.47
N ILE A 137 2.23 -6.68 -0.10
CA ILE A 137 2.55 -5.52 0.75
C ILE A 137 1.43 -5.29 1.78
N ILE A 138 1.81 -4.88 3.00
CA ILE A 138 0.89 -4.39 4.04
C ILE A 138 1.39 -3.04 4.52
N SER A 139 0.62 -1.99 4.26
CA SER A 139 0.92 -0.63 4.71
C SER A 139 0.29 -0.34 6.07
N ILE A 140 1.12 0.06 7.03
CA ILE A 140 0.73 0.30 8.42
C ILE A 140 1.04 1.73 8.81
N GLY A 141 0.03 2.60 8.78
CA GLY A 141 0.18 4.01 9.18
C GLY A 141 0.58 4.18 10.65
N ALA A 142 0.15 3.28 11.53
CA ALA A 142 0.41 3.36 12.97
C ALA A 142 1.91 3.36 13.32
N LEU A 143 2.75 2.82 12.41
CA LEU A 143 4.21 2.85 12.54
C LEU A 143 4.79 4.27 12.59
N THR A 144 4.05 5.28 12.12
CA THR A 144 4.51 6.68 12.07
C THR A 144 3.55 7.66 12.74
N HIS A 145 2.22 7.49 12.65
CA HIS A 145 1.28 8.44 13.26
C HIS A 145 0.83 8.08 14.69
N SER A 146 1.10 6.87 15.17
CA SER A 146 0.65 6.39 16.49
C SER A 146 1.77 5.68 17.25
N VAL A 147 2.99 6.21 17.13
CA VAL A 147 4.17 5.65 17.79
C VAL A 147 4.09 5.80 19.31
N LYS A 148 4.52 4.77 20.03
CA LYS A 148 4.78 4.82 21.47
C LYS A 148 6.26 5.07 21.68
N SER A 149 6.61 6.05 22.51
CA SER A 149 8.00 6.32 22.87
C SER A 149 8.61 5.13 23.61
N VAL A 150 9.89 4.87 23.35
CA VAL A 150 10.70 3.99 24.19
C VAL A 150 10.98 4.72 25.50
N ASP A 151 10.93 4.01 26.62
CA ASP A 151 11.29 4.55 27.92
C ASP A 151 12.82 4.65 28.03
N MET A 152 13.34 5.86 28.26
CA MET A 152 14.78 6.15 28.25
C MET A 152 15.13 7.10 29.39
N SER A 153 16.21 6.82 30.11
CA SER A 153 16.75 7.66 31.19
C SER A 153 18.25 7.93 30.98
N LEU A 154 18.73 9.06 31.51
CA LEU A 154 20.15 9.44 31.56
C LEU A 154 20.58 9.60 33.02
N GLU A 155 21.57 8.83 33.45
CA GLU A 155 22.18 8.94 34.77
C GLU A 155 23.52 9.68 34.68
N ILE A 156 23.66 10.77 35.43
CA ILE A 156 24.91 11.52 35.56
C ILE A 156 25.59 11.09 36.87
N LYS A 157 26.88 10.79 36.81
CA LYS A 157 27.72 10.49 37.98
C LYS A 157 28.52 11.71 38.42
#